data_AF-A0AA88HZH6-F1
#
_entry.id   AF-A0AA88HZH6-F1
#
_cell.length_a   1.000
_cell.length_b   1.000
_cell.length_c   1.000
_cell.angle_alpha   90.00
_cell.angle_beta   90.00
_cell.angle_gamma   90.00
#
_symmetry.space_group_name_H-M   'P 1'
#
loop_
_entity.id
_entity.type
_entity.pdbx_description
1 polymer ?
#
loop_
_entity_poly.entity_id
_entity_poly.type
_entity_poly.pdbx_seq_one_letter_code
_entity_poly.pdbx_strand_id
1 'polypeptide(L)'
;MLLLIDISLHEPLNEIQSDEIMHAKFKGEKYNIWKTTDIATKYPLLWDKAQFYVIAFPTSYLVEAAFSRVSQMLSKDRNRLDIVKRGDLRLSLTSIEPNINKLAEKNRPLGSH
;
A
#
# COMPACT_ATOMS: atom_id res chain seq x y z
N MET A 1 -17.75 2.48 14.22
CA MET A 1 -16.94 3.65 13.83
C MET A 1 -16.94 3.82 12.30
N LEU A 2 -18.12 3.82 11.67
CA LEU A 2 -18.28 3.98 10.21
C LEU A 2 -19.49 4.86 9.86
N LEU A 3 -20.11 5.53 10.85
CA LEU A 3 -21.44 6.09 10.67
C LEU A 3 -21.54 7.59 10.47
N LEU A 4 -20.43 8.31 10.31
CA LEU A 4 -20.52 9.70 9.88
C LEU A 4 -19.40 9.92 8.88
N ILE A 5 -19.70 9.68 7.60
CA ILE A 5 -19.25 10.66 6.60
C ILE A 5 -19.84 11.96 7.14
N ASP A 6 -18.98 12.81 7.68
CA ASP A 6 -19.38 14.11 8.21
C ASP A 6 -20.28 14.77 7.16
N ILE A 7 -21.44 15.28 7.55
CA ILE A 7 -22.39 15.91 6.63
C ILE A 7 -21.68 16.99 5.82
N SER A 8 -20.65 17.61 6.40
CA SER A 8 -19.77 18.59 5.76
C SER A 8 -18.96 18.05 4.56
N LEU A 9 -18.80 16.74 4.43
CA LEU A 9 -18.09 16.09 3.32
C LEU A 9 -19.01 15.69 2.17
N HIS A 10 -20.33 15.69 2.37
CA HIS A 10 -21.29 15.20 1.40
C HIS A 10 -21.33 16.03 0.10
N GLU A 11 -21.38 17.35 0.21
CA GLU A 11 -21.32 18.26 -0.96
C GLU A 11 -19.99 18.14 -1.73
N PRO A 12 -18.81 18.25 -1.09
CA PRO A 12 -17.53 18.05 -1.75
C PRO A 12 -17.39 16.69 -2.45
N LEU A 13 -17.91 15.63 -1.84
CA LEU A 13 -17.90 14.27 -2.42
C LEU A 13 -18.83 14.16 -3.63
N ASN A 14 -20.02 14.76 -3.59
CA ASN A 14 -20.92 14.73 -4.74
C ASN A 14 -20.36 15.54 -5.91
N GLU A 15 -19.73 16.68 -5.66
CA GLU A 15 -19.12 17.51 -6.69
C GLU A 15 -17.94 16.79 -7.35
N ILE A 16 -17.04 16.20 -6.55
CA ILE A 16 -15.85 15.49 -7.08
C ILE A 16 -16.24 14.20 -7.84
N GLN A 17 -17.34 13.55 -7.45
CA GLN A 17 -17.86 12.36 -8.15
C GLN A 17 -18.56 12.71 -9.46
N SER A 18 -19.21 13.87 -9.53
CA SER A 18 -19.91 14.34 -10.73
C SER A 18 -18.97 14.98 -11.76
N ASP A 19 -17.74 15.34 -11.36
CA ASP A 19 -16.74 15.92 -12.24
C ASP A 19 -16.09 14.85 -13.13
N GLU A 20 -16.47 14.82 -14.41
CA GLU A 20 -15.94 13.87 -15.39
C GLU A 20 -14.43 14.00 -15.62
N ILE A 21 -13.87 15.22 -15.52
CA ILE A 21 -12.44 15.47 -15.66
C ILE A 21 -11.71 14.82 -14.49
N MET A 22 -12.26 15.00 -13.29
CA MET A 22 -11.74 14.39 -12.08
C MET A 22 -11.83 12.87 -12.12
N HIS A 23 -12.94 12.35 -12.65
CA HIS A 23 -13.14 10.92 -12.84
C HIS A 23 -12.15 10.31 -13.84
N ALA A 24 -11.81 11.05 -14.90
CA ALA A 24 -10.78 10.67 -15.86
C ALA A 24 -9.37 10.72 -15.25
N LYS A 25 -9.05 11.77 -14.49
CA LYS A 25 -7.80 11.89 -13.72
C LYS A 25 -7.63 10.72 -12.75
N PHE A 26 -8.69 10.34 -12.03
CA PHE A 26 -8.64 9.22 -11.09
C PHE A 26 -8.32 7.89 -11.79
N LYS A 27 -8.86 7.65 -12.98
CA LYS A 27 -8.56 6.44 -13.77
C LYS A 27 -7.11 6.40 -14.26
N GLY A 28 -6.54 7.55 -14.65
CA GLY A 28 -5.17 7.66 -15.16
C GLY A 28 -4.10 7.67 -14.07
N GLU A 29 -4.31 8.44 -13.00
CA GLU A 29 -3.28 8.76 -12.00
C GLU A 29 -3.50 8.07 -10.65
N LYS A 30 -4.61 7.32 -10.48
CA LYS A 30 -4.98 6.57 -9.27
C LYS A 30 -4.84 7.44 -8.01
N TYR A 31 -4.03 7.00 -7.04
CA TYR A 31 -3.80 7.67 -5.77
C TYR A 31 -3.01 8.98 -5.89
N ASN A 32 -2.39 9.28 -7.04
CA ASN A 32 -1.62 10.51 -7.20
C ASN A 32 -2.51 11.74 -7.31
N ILE A 33 -3.80 11.59 -7.65
CA ILE A 33 -4.74 12.71 -7.68
C ILE A 33 -4.74 13.46 -6.34
N TRP A 34 -4.72 12.72 -5.23
CA TRP A 34 -4.62 13.25 -3.89
C TRP A 34 -3.32 14.04 -3.66
N LYS A 35 -2.19 13.70 -4.28
CA LYS A 35 -0.93 14.46 -4.08
C LYS A 35 -0.92 15.85 -4.71
N THR A 36 -1.97 16.22 -5.43
CA THR A 36 -2.03 17.42 -6.26
C THR A 36 -2.59 18.60 -5.45
N THR A 37 -1.97 19.77 -5.57
CA THR A 37 -2.33 20.98 -4.79
C THR A 37 -3.68 21.56 -5.17
N ASP A 38 -4.19 21.28 -6.37
CA ASP A 38 -5.51 21.72 -6.85
C ASP A 38 -6.64 21.18 -5.97
N ILE A 39 -6.65 19.89 -5.64
CA ILE A 39 -7.68 19.29 -4.76
C ILE A 39 -7.58 19.84 -3.34
N ALA A 40 -6.35 19.98 -2.83
CA ALA A 40 -6.11 20.50 -1.48
C ALA A 40 -6.63 21.93 -1.32
N THR A 41 -6.57 22.75 -2.38
CA THR A 41 -7.12 24.12 -2.38
C THR A 41 -8.62 24.17 -2.63
N LYS A 42 -9.16 23.33 -3.54
CA LYS A 42 -10.59 23.34 -3.90
C LYS A 42 -11.47 22.71 -2.82
N TYR A 43 -11.00 21.65 -2.17
CA TYR A 43 -11.75 20.91 -1.16
C TYR A 43 -10.91 20.66 0.11
N PRO A 44 -10.56 21.72 0.87
CA PRO A 44 -9.61 21.61 1.99
C PRO A 44 -10.09 20.66 3.10
N LEU A 45 -11.39 20.64 3.39
CA LEU A 45 -11.97 19.77 4.41
C LEU A 45 -11.97 18.29 3.98
N LEU A 46 -12.30 18.04 2.70
CA LEU A 46 -12.24 16.71 2.11
C LEU A 46 -10.80 16.21 2.05
N TRP A 47 -9.87 17.09 1.71
CA TRP A 47 -8.44 16.82 1.66
C TRP A 47 -7.90 16.37 3.02
N ASP A 48 -8.18 17.13 4.09
CA ASP A 48 -7.77 16.80 5.46
C ASP A 48 -8.23 15.40 5.88
N LYS A 49 -9.50 15.06 5.61
CA LYS A 49 -10.06 13.74 5.96
C LYS A 49 -9.58 12.62 5.03
N ALA A 50 -9.49 12.87 3.73
CA ALA A 50 -9.08 11.89 2.73
C ALA A 50 -7.67 11.36 3.01
N GLN A 51 -6.76 12.21 3.51
CA GLN A 51 -5.42 11.78 3.92
C GLN A 51 -5.47 10.64 4.94
N PHE A 52 -6.31 10.75 5.97
CA PHE A 52 -6.45 9.69 6.98
C PHE A 52 -6.96 8.39 6.37
N TYR A 53 -7.95 8.44 5.47
CA TYR A 53 -8.48 7.23 4.83
C TYR A 53 -7.49 6.60 3.85
N VAL A 54 -6.81 7.42 3.05
CA VAL A 54 -5.80 6.96 2.08
C VAL A 54 -4.56 6.40 2.77
N ILE A 55 -4.23 6.85 3.98
CA ILE A 55 -3.13 6.30 4.78
C ILE A 55 -3.59 5.07 5.58
N ALA A 56 -4.77 5.12 6.18
CA ALA A 56 -5.31 4.02 6.99
C ALA A 56 -5.47 2.74 6.18
N PHE A 57 -5.96 2.84 4.94
CA PHE A 57 -6.26 1.65 4.12
C PHE A 57 -5.02 0.81 3.74
N PRO A 58 -3.92 1.39 3.20
CA PRO A 58 -2.67 0.67 3.03
C PRO A 58 -2.11 0.13 4.34
N THR A 59 -2.23 0.87 5.46
CA THR A 59 -1.70 0.39 6.74
C THR A 59 -2.46 -0.80 7.30
N SER A 60 -3.80 -0.81 7.27
CA SER A 60 -4.60 -1.95 7.71
C SER A 60 -4.36 -3.16 6.81
N TYR A 61 -4.35 -2.96 5.49
CA TYR A 61 -4.03 -4.02 4.54
C TYR A 61 -2.65 -4.62 4.77
N LEU A 62 -1.61 -3.79 4.97
CA LEU A 62 -0.26 -4.27 5.23
C LEU A 62 -0.17 -5.02 6.56
N VAL A 63 -0.91 -4.59 7.59
CA VAL A 63 -0.98 -5.28 8.87
C VAL A 63 -1.67 -6.64 8.71
N GLU A 64 -2.84 -6.69 8.06
CA GLU A 64 -3.57 -7.94 7.79
C GLU A 64 -2.74 -8.93 6.96
N ALA A 65 -2.10 -8.42 5.89
CA ALA A 65 -1.19 -9.19 5.06
C ALA A 65 0.00 -9.71 5.88
N ALA A 66 0.63 -8.86 6.71
CA ALA A 66 1.72 -9.26 7.60
C ALA A 66 1.28 -10.37 8.57
N PHE A 67 0.13 -10.23 9.23
CA PHE A 67 -0.40 -11.25 10.13
C PHE A 67 -0.67 -12.58 9.41
N SER A 68 -1.23 -12.52 8.21
CA SER A 68 -1.49 -13.71 7.39
C SER A 68 -0.18 -14.41 7.01
N ARG A 69 0.85 -13.65 6.62
CA ARG A 69 2.18 -14.18 6.29
C ARG A 69 2.89 -14.77 7.50
N VAL A 70 2.86 -14.09 8.65
CA VAL A 70 3.40 -14.61 9.91
C VAL A 70 2.74 -15.92 10.29
N SER A 71 1.42 -16.00 10.17
CA SER A 71 0.66 -17.23 10.46
C SER A 71 1.06 -18.39 9.53
N GLN A 72 1.27 -18.11 8.24
CA GLN A 72 1.78 -19.09 7.29
C GLN A 72 3.21 -19.53 7.63
N MET A 73 4.10 -18.60 7.94
CA MET A 73 5.49 -18.88 8.31
C MET A 73 5.57 -19.72 9.58
N LEU A 74 4.75 -19.44 10.60
CA LEU A 74 4.74 -20.21 11.85
C LEU A 74 4.14 -21.61 11.71
N SER A 75 3.23 -21.82 10.76
CA SER A 75 2.53 -23.10 10.58
C SER A 75 3.17 -24.02 9.55
N LYS A 76 3.46 -23.52 8.34
CA LYS A 76 3.87 -24.34 7.18
C LYS A 76 5.35 -24.23 6.87
N ASP A 77 5.92 -23.03 7.06
CA ASP A 77 7.29 -22.73 6.62
C ASP A 77 8.27 -22.52 7.78
N ARG A 78 7.90 -22.95 9.00
CA ARG A 78 8.64 -22.66 10.25
C ARG A 78 10.08 -23.15 10.23
N ASN A 79 10.33 -24.25 9.53
CA ASN A 79 11.67 -24.84 9.42
C ASN A 79 12.51 -24.22 8.30
N ARG A 80 11.92 -23.36 7.45
CA ARG A 80 12.55 -22.79 6.25
C ARG A 80 12.73 -21.28 6.33
N LEU A 81 11.80 -20.58 6.98
CA LEU A 81 11.73 -19.13 7.00
C LEU A 81 11.81 -18.58 8.42
N ASP A 82 12.56 -17.49 8.60
CA ASP A 82 12.75 -16.79 9.86
C ASP A 82 12.13 -15.40 9.80
N ILE A 83 11.18 -15.16 10.71
CA ILE A 83 10.38 -13.93 10.77
C ILE A 83 11.21 -12.73 11.23
N VAL A 84 12.20 -12.93 12.11
CA VAL A 84 12.82 -11.86 12.90
C VAL A 84 14.25 -11.56 12.45
N LYS A 85 15.07 -12.59 12.23
CA LYS A 85 16.53 -12.45 12.05
C LYS A 85 16.96 -12.37 10.60
N ARG A 86 16.29 -13.09 9.69
CA ARG A 86 16.68 -13.18 8.27
C ARG A 86 16.00 -12.12 7.39
N GLY A 87 14.94 -11.49 7.90
CA GLY A 87 14.17 -10.49 7.16
C GLY A 87 13.20 -11.10 6.13
N ASP A 88 12.87 -12.38 6.26
CA ASP A 88 12.02 -13.10 5.30
C ASP A 88 10.59 -12.54 5.28
N LEU A 89 10.07 -12.11 6.44
CA LEU A 89 8.78 -11.44 6.50
C LEU A 89 8.78 -10.14 5.68
N ARG A 90 9.83 -9.32 5.82
CA ARG A 90 9.98 -8.06 5.06
C ARG A 90 10.06 -8.33 3.55
N LEU A 91 10.81 -9.36 3.16
CA LEU A 91 10.88 -9.80 1.76
C LEU A 91 9.54 -10.33 1.24
N SER A 92 8.72 -10.96 2.08
CA SER A 92 7.40 -11.46 1.66
C SER A 92 6.34 -10.37 1.50
N LEU A 93 6.52 -9.23 2.16
CA LEU A 93 5.59 -8.10 2.15
C LEU A 93 5.99 -7.01 1.16
N THR A 94 7.20 -7.07 0.60
CA THR A 94 7.65 -6.07 -0.37
C THR A 94 7.04 -6.35 -1.74
N SER A 95 6.67 -5.27 -2.43
CA SER A 95 6.29 -5.34 -3.84
C SER A 95 7.51 -5.23 -4.77
N ILE A 96 8.72 -5.12 -4.22
CA ILE A 96 9.97 -5.05 -4.97
C ILE A 96 10.30 -6.45 -5.49
N GLU A 97 10.39 -6.59 -6.81
CA GLU A 97 10.81 -7.85 -7.42
C GLU A 97 12.30 -8.09 -7.17
N PRO A 98 12.68 -9.25 -6.62
CA PRO A 98 14.08 -9.58 -6.40
C PRO A 98 14.77 -9.83 -7.74
N ASN A 99 15.93 -9.20 -7.95
CA ASN A 99 16.75 -9.50 -9.13
C ASN A 99 17.50 -10.83 -8.93
N ILE A 100 16.85 -11.92 -9.34
CA ILE A 100 17.34 -13.30 -9.16
C ILE A 100 18.66 -13.52 -9.92
N ASN A 101 18.81 -12.95 -11.12
CA ASN A 101 20.01 -13.10 -11.94
C ASN A 101 21.24 -12.53 -11.22
N LYS A 102 21.12 -11.30 -10.70
CA LYS A 102 22.18 -10.66 -9.91
C LYS A 102 22.49 -11.42 -8.63
N LEU A 103 21.48 -12.00 -7.99
CA LEU A 103 21.66 -12.81 -6.79
C LEU A 103 22.39 -14.12 -7.09
N ALA A 104 22.04 -14.79 -8.20
CA ALA A 104 22.65 -16.04 -8.63
C ALA A 104 24.13 -15.85 -9.02
N GLU A 105 24.46 -14.75 -9.71
CA GLU A 105 25.85 -14.41 -10.05
C GLU A 105 26.72 -14.23 -8.80
N LYS A 106 26.21 -13.53 -7.78
CA LYS A 106 26.93 -13.28 -6.53
C LYS A 106 27.15 -14.54 -5.69
N ASN A 107 26.25 -15.52 -5.80
CA ASN A 107 26.29 -16.76 -5.01
C ASN A 107 26.79 -17.96 -5.83
N ARG A 108 27.48 -17.73 -6.96
CA ARG A 108 28.14 -18.84 -7.66
C ARG A 108 29.11 -19.53 -6.70
N PRO A 109 29.08 -20.86 -6.58
CA PRO A 109 30.11 -21.57 -5.84
C PRO A 109 31.44 -21.22 -6.51
N LEU A 110 32.39 -20.69 -5.72
CA LEU A 110 33.78 -20.65 -6.18
C LEU A 110 34.12 -22.10 -6.52
N GLY A 111 34.51 -22.33 -7.77
CA GLY A 111 34.72 -23.67 -8.30
C GLY A 111 35.53 -24.51 -7.32
N SER A 112 35.01 -25.69 -6.99
CA SER A 112 35.80 -26.71 -6.30
C SER A 112 36.99 -27.03 -7.19
N HIS A 113 38.19 -26.68 -6.72
CA HIS A 113 39.46 -27.19 -7.25
C HIS A 113 39.71 -28.61 -6.74
#